data_AF-A0A6N6RIN4-F1
#
_entry.id   AF-A0A6N6RIN4-F1
#
_cell.length_a   1.000
_cell.length_b   1.000
_cell.length_c   1.000
_cell.angle_alpha   90.00
_cell.angle_beta   90.00
_cell.angle_gamma   90.00
#
_symmetry.space_group_name_H-M   'P 1'
#
loop_
_entity.id
_entity.type
_entity.pdbx_description
1 polymer ?
#
loop_
_entity_poly.entity_id
_entity_poly.type
_entity_poly.pdbx_seq_one_letter_code
_entity_poly.pdbx_strand_id
1 'polypeptide(L)'
;MTLPDEKRFRLRKDERVVGYMRQLGKESYFFSKDSFWWTGRKIQYEQIDEWTGYFDKNRSPIYEWDIIHFKVDPDGQSEEGVVLWESNQKRFVIRKVREAIHFPFETDGLQLFDQRQLEVFSYLFINPELIDDLGLSDS
;
A
#
# COMPACT_ATOMS: atom_id res chain seq x y z
N MET A 1 -4.89 0.23 29.57
CA MET A 1 -5.69 -0.15 28.38
C MET A 1 -4.75 -0.10 27.19
N THR A 2 -4.40 -1.25 26.63
CA THR A 2 -3.78 -1.32 25.30
C THR A 2 -4.88 -1.07 24.28
N LEU A 3 -4.66 -0.15 23.35
CA LEU A 3 -5.55 0.03 22.21
C LEU A 3 -5.52 -1.26 21.38
N PRO A 4 -6.67 -1.73 20.87
CA PRO A 4 -6.69 -2.86 19.94
C PRO A 4 -5.88 -2.51 18.69
N ASP A 5 -5.15 -3.48 18.14
CA ASP A 5 -4.45 -3.31 16.87
C ASP A 5 -5.43 -2.86 15.78
N GLU A 6 -5.03 -1.79 15.07
CA GLU A 6 -5.79 -1.22 13.97
C GLU A 6 -5.14 -1.62 12.65
N LYS A 7 -5.89 -2.31 11.80
CA LYS A 7 -5.54 -2.49 10.39
C LYS A 7 -6.35 -1.55 9.51
N ARG A 8 -5.73 -1.03 8.45
CA ARG A 8 -6.39 -0.17 7.47
C ARG A 8 -6.29 -0.78 6.09
N PHE A 9 -7.35 -0.63 5.31
CA PHE A 9 -7.45 -1.15 3.97
C PHE A 9 -8.05 -0.11 3.04
N ARG A 10 -7.56 -0.08 1.80
CA ARG A 10 -8.23 0.53 0.66
C ARG A 10 -9.17 -0.49 0.04
N LEU A 11 -10.37 -0.08 -0.32
CA LEU A 11 -11.38 -0.94 -0.92
C LEU A 11 -11.48 -0.66 -2.41
N ARG A 12 -11.39 -1.71 -3.23
CA ARG A 12 -11.48 -1.62 -4.69
C ARG A 12 -12.70 -2.32 -5.23
N LYS A 13 -13.18 -1.82 -6.35
CA LYS A 13 -14.16 -2.48 -7.21
C LYS A 13 -13.78 -2.15 -8.63
N ASP A 14 -13.55 -3.17 -9.45
CA ASP A 14 -12.90 -3.01 -10.75
C ASP A 14 -11.59 -2.17 -10.60
N GLU A 15 -11.37 -1.22 -11.50
CA GLU A 15 -10.22 -0.31 -11.53
C GLU A 15 -10.39 0.93 -10.61
N ARG A 16 -11.28 0.88 -9.62
CA ARG A 16 -11.64 2.07 -8.83
C ARG A 16 -11.56 1.83 -7.34
N VAL A 17 -11.03 2.84 -6.65
CA VAL A 17 -11.13 2.96 -5.19
C VAL A 17 -12.55 3.37 -4.83
N VAL A 18 -13.25 2.53 -4.07
CA VAL A 18 -14.64 2.76 -3.65
C VAL A 18 -14.78 3.17 -2.20
N GLY A 19 -13.69 3.16 -1.44
CA GLY A 19 -13.63 3.61 -0.05
C GLY A 19 -12.49 2.97 0.72
N TYR A 20 -12.62 2.98 2.04
CA TYR A 20 -11.62 2.53 2.97
C TYR A 20 -12.27 1.76 4.11
N MET A 21 -11.52 0.84 4.71
CA MET A 21 -11.93 0.05 5.86
C MET A 21 -10.89 0.15 6.97
N ARG A 22 -11.36 0.23 8.20
CA ARG A 22 -10.56 0.06 9.42
C ARG A 22 -11.08 -1.14 10.17
N GLN A 23 -10.17 -2.02 10.57
CA GLN A 23 -10.45 -3.16 11.41
C GLN A 23 -9.79 -2.93 12.78
N LEU A 24 -10.60 -2.89 13.84
CA LEU A 24 -10.13 -2.81 15.22
C LEU A 24 -10.27 -4.17 15.87
N GLY A 25 -9.14 -4.79 16.23
CA GLY A 25 -9.14 -6.17 16.71
C GLY A 25 -9.66 -7.16 15.64
N LYS A 26 -10.45 -8.16 16.03
CA LYS A 26 -10.91 -9.21 15.10
C LYS A 26 -12.27 -8.96 14.46
N GLU A 27 -13.16 -8.24 15.14
CA GLU A 27 -14.59 -8.23 14.79
C GLU A 27 -15.17 -6.84 14.48
N SER A 28 -14.46 -5.77 14.81
CA SER A 28 -14.97 -4.41 14.61
C SER A 28 -14.48 -3.82 13.29
N TYR A 29 -15.41 -3.60 12.37
CA TYR A 29 -15.13 -3.02 11.05
C TYR A 29 -15.84 -1.67 10.90
N PHE A 30 -15.09 -0.68 10.43
CA PHE A 30 -15.60 0.64 10.10
C PHE A 30 -15.25 0.98 8.66
N PHE A 31 -16.13 1.69 7.98
CA PHE A 31 -16.04 2.01 6.57
C PHE A 31 -16.14 3.51 6.36
N SER A 32 -15.39 4.01 5.38
CA SER A 32 -15.39 5.41 4.99
C SER A 32 -15.29 5.55 3.47
N LYS A 33 -15.93 6.57 2.90
CA LYS A 33 -15.78 6.90 1.47
C LYS A 33 -14.56 7.77 1.18
N ASP A 34 -14.07 8.50 2.19
CA ASP A 34 -13.07 9.56 2.04
C ASP A 34 -11.92 9.46 3.06
N SER A 35 -11.91 8.44 3.93
CA SER A 35 -10.99 8.26 5.07
C SER A 35 -11.15 9.23 6.24
N PHE A 36 -12.09 10.19 6.18
CA PHE A 36 -12.36 11.14 7.26
C PHE A 36 -13.57 10.75 8.09
N TRP A 37 -14.66 10.30 7.45
CA TRP A 37 -15.91 9.94 8.14
C TRP A 37 -16.12 8.43 8.17
N TRP A 38 -16.11 7.86 9.37
CA TRP A 38 -16.16 6.41 9.59
C TRP A 38 -17.52 5.98 10.14
N THR A 39 -18.09 4.93 9.56
CA THR A 39 -19.39 4.38 9.96
C THR A 39 -19.36 2.85 9.96
N GLY A 40 -20.33 2.21 10.62
CA GLY A 40 -20.52 0.76 10.51
C GLY A 40 -21.17 0.30 9.19
N ARG A 41 -21.48 1.22 8.26
CA ARG A 41 -22.18 0.88 7.02
C ARG A 41 -21.19 0.30 6.01
N LYS A 42 -21.29 -1.01 5.78
CA LYS A 42 -20.46 -1.74 4.80
C LYS A 42 -20.54 -1.10 3.41
N ILE A 43 -19.37 -0.92 2.79
CA ILE A 43 -19.22 -0.56 1.39
C ILE A 43 -19.07 -1.85 0.59
N GLN A 44 -19.68 -1.93 -0.60
CA GLN A 44 -19.45 -3.05 -1.52
C GLN A 44 -18.09 -2.87 -2.21
N TYR A 45 -17.27 -3.93 -2.20
CA TYR A 45 -15.95 -4.01 -2.78
C TYR A 45 -15.67 -5.44 -3.23
N GLU A 46 -14.69 -5.62 -4.10
CA GLU A 46 -14.24 -6.90 -4.65
C GLU A 46 -12.84 -7.25 -4.14
N GLN A 47 -11.95 -6.27 -4.06
CA GLN A 47 -10.59 -6.41 -3.54
C GLN A 47 -10.31 -5.43 -2.39
N ILE A 48 -9.28 -5.76 -1.61
CA ILE A 48 -8.74 -4.91 -0.55
C ILE A 48 -7.23 -4.78 -0.71
N ASP A 49 -6.69 -3.61 -0.44
CA ASP A 49 -5.26 -3.39 -0.38
C ASP A 49 -4.89 -2.96 1.05
N GLU A 50 -3.97 -3.66 1.69
CA GLU A 50 -3.58 -3.35 3.06
C GLU A 50 -2.66 -2.11 3.10
N TRP A 51 -2.90 -1.23 4.08
CA TRP A 51 -2.04 -0.07 4.32
C TRP A 51 -0.70 -0.54 4.88
N THR A 52 0.39 -0.03 4.31
CA THR A 52 1.74 -0.41 4.76
C THR A 52 2.12 0.17 6.13
N GLY A 53 1.36 1.16 6.63
CA GLY A 53 1.73 1.96 7.80
C GLY A 53 2.57 3.19 7.45
N TYR A 54 3.01 3.32 6.20
CA TYR A 54 3.84 4.43 5.73
C TYR A 54 3.01 5.49 5.00
N PHE A 55 3.58 6.69 4.95
CA PHE A 55 3.08 7.82 4.19
C PHE A 55 4.16 8.33 3.26
N ASP A 56 3.75 8.88 2.14
CA ASP A 56 4.64 9.56 1.20
C ASP A 56 4.94 11.01 1.63
N LYS A 57 5.76 11.73 0.85
CA LYS A 57 6.14 13.12 1.11
C LYS A 57 4.95 14.10 1.17
N ASN A 58 3.82 13.73 0.57
CA ASN A 58 2.59 14.51 0.53
C ASN A 58 1.60 14.09 1.63
N ARG A 59 2.03 13.20 2.55
CA ARG A 59 1.18 12.58 3.59
C ARG A 59 0.06 11.71 3.03
N SER A 60 0.23 11.18 1.81
CA SER A 60 -0.65 10.18 1.25
C SER A 60 -0.30 8.81 1.83
N PRO A 61 -1.26 8.05 2.40
CA PRO A 61 -1.01 6.70 2.87
C PRO A 61 -0.64 5.78 1.71
N ILE A 62 0.40 4.95 1.91
CA ILE A 62 0.90 4.00 0.91
C ILE A 62 0.27 2.64 1.15
N TYR A 63 -0.45 2.12 0.16
CA TYR A 63 -1.10 0.82 0.20
C TYR A 63 -0.35 -0.19 -0.66
N GLU A 64 -0.64 -1.47 -0.43
CA GLU A 64 -0.36 -2.51 -1.42
C GLU A 64 -0.92 -2.12 -2.80
N TRP A 65 -0.26 -2.56 -3.86
CA TRP A 65 -0.60 -2.24 -5.26
C TRP A 65 -0.41 -0.77 -5.65
N ASP A 66 0.24 0.06 -4.81
CA ASP A 66 0.67 1.40 -5.21
C ASP A 66 1.91 1.34 -6.09
N ILE A 67 1.91 2.16 -7.16
CA ILE A 67 3.13 2.50 -7.90
C ILE A 67 3.67 3.78 -7.28
N ILE A 68 4.92 3.70 -6.83
CA ILE A 68 5.59 4.79 -6.14
C ILE A 68 6.89 5.16 -6.84
N HIS A 69 7.19 6.44 -6.80
CA HIS A 69 8.55 6.93 -6.97
C HIS A 69 9.27 6.82 -5.63
N PHE A 70 10.46 6.23 -5.62
CA PHE A 70 11.26 6.10 -4.41
C PHE A 70 12.73 6.41 -4.67
N LYS A 71 13.44 6.83 -3.62
CA LYS A 71 14.89 7.07 -3.67
C LYS A 71 15.61 6.15 -2.69
N VAL A 72 16.54 5.34 -3.17
CA VAL A 72 17.41 4.52 -2.29
C VAL A 72 18.43 5.39 -1.56
N ASP A 73 19.05 6.32 -2.29
CA ASP A 73 19.89 7.38 -1.75
C ASP A 73 19.08 8.70 -1.73
N PRO A 74 18.95 9.39 -0.58
CA PRO A 74 18.25 10.69 -0.50
C PRO A 74 18.67 11.71 -1.57
N ASP A 75 19.96 11.72 -1.93
CA ASP A 75 20.54 12.63 -2.94
C ASP A 75 20.59 11.99 -4.35
N GLY A 76 20.18 10.72 -4.45
CA GLY A 76 20.15 9.94 -5.67
C GLY A 76 18.98 10.25 -6.60
N GLN A 77 18.96 9.51 -7.70
CA GLN A 77 17.86 9.54 -8.67
C GLN A 77 16.61 8.85 -8.10
N SER A 78 15.45 9.34 -8.55
CA SER A 78 14.19 8.66 -8.25
C SER A 78 14.03 7.45 -9.15
N GLU A 79 13.64 6.35 -8.54
CA GLU A 79 13.32 5.09 -9.19
C GLU A 79 11.81 4.81 -9.09
N GLU A 80 11.31 3.89 -9.90
CA GLU A 80 9.90 3.49 -9.90
C GLU A 80 9.77 2.05 -9.39
N GLY A 81 8.82 1.85 -8.48
CA GLY A 81 8.56 0.56 -7.89
C GLY A 81 7.10 0.36 -7.52
N VAL A 82 6.72 -0.90 -7.37
CA VAL A 82 5.40 -1.34 -6.95
C VAL A 82 5.47 -1.86 -5.52
N VAL A 83 4.51 -1.44 -4.70
CA VAL A 83 4.35 -1.94 -3.33
C VAL A 83 3.63 -3.28 -3.33
N LEU A 84 4.27 -4.31 -2.81
CA LEU A 84 3.74 -5.68 -2.77
C LEU A 84 3.93 -6.32 -1.40
N TRP A 85 3.06 -7.28 -1.07
CA TRP A 85 3.23 -8.12 0.10
C TRP A 85 4.15 -9.33 -0.19
N GLU A 86 5.28 -9.41 0.52
CA GLU A 86 6.19 -10.55 0.46
C GLU A 86 5.76 -11.63 1.46
N SER A 87 5.01 -12.63 0.99
CA SER A 87 4.43 -13.69 1.83
C SER A 87 5.46 -14.49 2.65
N ASN A 88 6.65 -14.72 2.08
CA ASN A 88 7.71 -15.51 2.74
C ASN A 88 8.23 -14.83 4.02
N GLN A 89 8.36 -13.50 3.99
CA GLN A 89 8.90 -12.71 5.10
C GLN A 89 7.82 -11.94 5.86
N LYS A 90 6.56 -12.02 5.40
CA LYS A 90 5.38 -11.36 5.97
C LYS A 90 5.60 -9.85 6.16
N ARG A 91 6.02 -9.17 5.09
CA ARG A 91 6.31 -7.74 5.10
C ARG A 91 5.98 -7.09 3.76
N PHE A 92 5.82 -5.77 3.78
CA PHE A 92 5.73 -4.98 2.55
C PHE A 92 7.11 -4.71 1.97
N VAL A 93 7.19 -4.79 0.64
CA VAL A 93 8.39 -4.50 -0.14
C VAL A 93 8.02 -3.61 -1.33
N ILE A 94 8.97 -2.81 -1.78
CA ILE A 94 8.95 -2.08 -3.04
C ILE A 94 9.72 -2.94 -4.05
N ARG A 95 9.03 -3.50 -5.04
CA ARG A 95 9.65 -4.18 -6.18
C ARG A 95 9.92 -3.17 -7.28
N LYS A 96 11.16 -3.05 -7.75
CA LYS A 96 11.47 -2.19 -8.91
C LYS A 96 10.70 -2.66 -10.14
N VAL A 97 10.21 -1.71 -10.93
CA VAL A 97 9.48 -2.02 -12.17
C VAL A 97 10.40 -2.63 -13.23
N ARG A 98 11.63 -2.11 -13.37
CA ARG A 98 12.56 -2.50 -14.42
C ARG A 98 13.52 -3.64 -14.06
N GLU A 99 13.61 -3.96 -12.77
CA GLU A 99 14.60 -4.90 -12.23
C GLU A 99 13.92 -5.78 -11.17
N ALA A 100 14.29 -7.06 -11.10
CA ALA A 100 13.74 -8.00 -10.11
C ALA A 100 14.33 -7.79 -8.70
N ILE A 101 14.47 -6.54 -8.27
CA ILE A 101 15.02 -6.15 -6.97
C ILE A 101 13.88 -5.69 -6.06
N HIS A 102 13.95 -6.11 -4.80
CA HIS A 102 12.96 -5.80 -3.77
C HIS A 102 13.62 -5.04 -2.62
N PHE A 103 12.99 -3.96 -2.19
CA PHE A 103 13.42 -3.16 -1.05
C PHE A 103 12.35 -3.23 0.05
N PRO A 104 12.64 -3.77 1.23
CA PRO A 104 11.68 -3.76 2.32
C PRO A 104 11.48 -2.33 2.86
N PHE A 105 10.30 -2.03 3.39
CA PHE A 105 10.09 -0.75 4.10
C PHE A 105 10.84 -0.69 5.44
N GLU A 106 11.02 -1.86 6.06
CA GLU A 106 11.64 -2.02 7.37
C GLU A 106 12.55 -3.25 7.40
N THR A 107 13.68 -3.14 8.10
CA THR A 107 14.53 -4.29 8.46
C THR A 107 14.94 -4.18 9.92
N ASP A 108 14.76 -5.25 10.69
CA ASP A 108 15.17 -5.33 12.11
C ASP A 108 14.69 -4.13 12.98
N GLY A 109 13.47 -3.63 12.74
CA GLY A 109 12.91 -2.47 13.45
C GLY A 109 13.36 -1.11 12.94
N LEU A 110 14.18 -1.05 11.89
CA LEU A 110 14.66 0.18 11.26
C LEU A 110 13.92 0.46 9.96
N GLN A 111 13.33 1.64 9.87
CA GLN A 111 12.73 2.14 8.63
C GLN A 111 13.83 2.45 7.61
N LEU A 112 13.71 1.87 6.42
CA LEU A 112 14.71 2.06 5.34
C LEU A 112 14.46 3.31 4.50
N PHE A 113 13.26 3.89 4.58
CA PHE A 113 12.87 5.05 3.79
C PHE A 113 12.31 6.15 4.70
N ASP A 114 12.79 7.38 4.51
CA ASP A 114 12.11 8.58 4.98
C ASP A 114 10.92 8.89 4.08
N GLN A 115 9.86 9.49 4.62
CA GLN A 115 8.67 9.87 3.85
C GLN A 115 9.02 10.77 2.65
N ARG A 116 10.05 11.62 2.77
CA ARG A 116 10.53 12.50 1.69
C ARG A 116 11.14 11.75 0.50
N GLN A 117 11.54 10.50 0.71
CA GLN A 117 12.07 9.63 -0.33
C GLN A 117 10.97 8.89 -1.09
N LEU A 118 9.69 9.01 -0.69
CA LEU A 118 8.58 8.27 -1.25
C LEU A 118 7.53 9.24 -1.83
N GLU A 119 6.97 8.89 -2.97
CA GLU A 119 5.87 9.61 -3.62
C GLU A 119 4.95 8.62 -4.32
N VAL A 120 3.67 8.59 -3.93
CA VAL A 120 2.67 7.78 -4.66
C VAL A 120 2.36 8.47 -5.98
N PHE A 121 2.49 7.73 -7.08
CA PHE A 121 2.28 8.26 -8.43
C PHE A 121 1.06 7.65 -9.13
N SER A 122 0.86 6.34 -8.99
CA SER A 122 -0.20 5.61 -9.70
C SER A 122 -0.57 4.33 -8.94
N TYR A 123 -1.42 3.50 -9.54
CA TYR A 123 -1.87 2.23 -8.98
C TYR A 123 -1.65 1.09 -9.96
N LEU A 124 -1.13 -0.04 -9.49
CA LEU A 124 -0.84 -1.17 -10.37
C LEU A 124 -2.12 -1.75 -11.00
N PHE A 125 -3.25 -1.74 -10.28
CA PHE A 125 -4.54 -2.27 -10.76
C PHE A 125 -5.20 -1.47 -11.90
N ILE A 126 -4.66 -0.29 -12.28
CA ILE A 126 -5.11 0.45 -13.48
C ILE A 126 -4.08 0.39 -14.63
N ASN A 127 -2.98 -0.35 -14.45
CA ASN A 127 -1.91 -0.56 -15.43
C ASN A 127 -1.75 -2.07 -15.70
N PRO A 128 -2.71 -2.71 -16.39
CA PRO A 128 -2.73 -4.16 -16.59
C PRO A 128 -1.50 -4.69 -17.35
N GLU A 129 -0.94 -3.90 -18.27
CA GLU A 129 0.30 -4.24 -18.96
C GLU A 129 1.48 -4.42 -18.01
N LEU A 130 1.54 -3.61 -16.95
CA LEU A 130 2.60 -3.70 -15.94
C LEU A 130 2.39 -4.93 -15.04
N ILE A 131 1.14 -5.34 -14.79
CA ILE A 131 0.84 -6.58 -14.06
C ILE A 131 1.37 -7.79 -14.83
N ASP A 132 1.10 -7.84 -16.14
CA ASP A 132 1.52 -8.92 -17.02
C ASP A 132 3.06 -9.00 -17.10
N ASP A 133 3.73 -7.85 -17.30
CA ASP A 133 5.20 -7.78 -17.36
C ASP A 133 5.85 -8.22 -16.03
N LEU A 134 5.21 -7.92 -14.91
CA LEU A 134 5.69 -8.32 -13.59
C LEU A 134 5.35 -9.78 -13.25
N GLY A 135 4.53 -10.46 -14.05
CA GLY A 135 4.07 -11.83 -13.83
C GLY A 135 3.21 -11.95 -12.57
N LEU A 136 2.43 -10.91 -12.26
CA LEU A 136 1.56 -10.85 -11.08
C LEU A 136 0.13 -11.24 -11.45
N SER A 137 -0.67 -11.63 -10.46
CA SER A 137 -2.12 -11.84 -10.62
C SER A 137 -2.84 -11.22 -9.43
N ASP A 138 -3.79 -10.33 -9.69
CA ASP A 138 -4.71 -9.81 -8.67
C ASP A 138 -5.75 -10.90 -8.39
N SER A 139 -5.57 -11.63 -7.29
CA SER A 139 -6.39 -12.80 -6.90
C SER A 139 -7.34 -12.48 -5.75
#